data_AF-A0A2D4PLH6-F1
#
_entry.id   AF-A0A2D4PLH6-F1
#
_cell.length_a   1.000
_cell.length_b   1.000
_cell.length_c   1.000
_cell.angle_alpha   90.00
_cell.angle_beta   90.00
_cell.angle_gamma   90.00
#
_symmetry.space_group_name_H-M   'P 1'
#
loop_
_entity.id
_entity.type
_entity.pdbx_description
1 polymer ?
#
loop_
_entity_poly.entity_id
_entity_poly.type
_entity_poly.pdbx_seq_one_letter_code
_entity_poly.pdbx_strand_id
1 'polypeptide(L)'
;RKDGKHIKVLRSQIRLIHLATTCILGSTGKTLPKWGWEQVEVTCTPYQKETPNTLWNIEDHINSRLPNISLDVLKPSFPEILLESHIVMIRGNSGLKPKENEVTSKPWHWPINYQGLRFSGVNETDYRVYLLGNPVIWWMSLIAIVLYLTMII
;
A
#
# COMPACT_ATOMS: atom_id res chain seq x y z
N ARG A 1 32.22 3.19 18.74
CA ARG A 1 32.49 3.54 17.33
C ARG A 1 33.13 2.32 16.68
N LYS A 2 32.40 1.53 15.87
CA LYS A 2 32.98 0.39 15.12
C LYS A 2 33.38 0.94 13.75
N ASP A 3 34.68 0.98 13.46
CA ASP A 3 35.32 1.56 12.26
C ASP A 3 35.11 0.75 10.98
N GLY A 4 33.85 0.44 10.63
CA GLY A 4 33.55 -0.35 9.42
C GLY A 4 32.19 -0.11 8.77
N LYS A 5 31.41 0.87 9.24
CA LYS A 5 30.10 1.20 8.64
C LYS A 5 30.09 2.64 8.16
N HIS A 6 30.70 2.90 7.00
CA HIS A 6 30.45 4.14 6.28
C HIS A 6 28.98 4.21 5.89
N ILE A 7 28.40 5.40 6.02
CA ILE A 7 27.03 5.65 5.60
C ILE A 7 27.00 5.67 4.07
N LYS A 8 26.21 4.78 3.50
CA LYS A 8 25.96 4.67 2.06
C LYS A 8 24.57 5.21 1.75
N VAL A 9 24.49 6.01 0.69
CA VAL A 9 23.24 6.48 0.09
C VAL A 9 22.37 5.28 -0.30
N LEU A 10 21.06 5.38 -0.11
CA LEU A 10 20.01 4.38 -0.33
C LEU A 10 20.06 3.08 0.50
N ARG A 11 21.25 2.61 0.92
CA ARG A 11 21.42 1.31 1.60
C ARG A 11 21.54 1.39 3.11
N SER A 12 21.96 2.54 3.65
CA SER A 12 22.22 2.67 5.09
C SER A 12 21.04 3.29 5.81
N GLN A 13 20.48 2.53 6.75
CA GLN A 13 19.50 3.04 7.70
C GLN A 13 20.22 3.63 8.91
N ILE A 14 19.99 4.92 9.17
CA ILE A 14 20.60 5.66 10.27
C ILE A 14 19.55 6.15 11.26
N ARG A 15 19.98 6.41 12.49
CA ARG A 15 19.18 7.10 13.51
C ARG A 15 19.89 8.40 13.87
N LEU A 16 19.12 9.48 13.94
CA LEU A 16 19.62 10.78 14.35
C LEU A 16 19.27 11.00 15.82
N ILE A 17 20.31 11.03 16.65
CA ILE A 17 20.19 11.20 18.11
C ILE A 17 20.71 12.58 18.46
N HIS A 18 19.88 13.38 19.11
CA HIS A 18 20.28 14.70 19.57
C HIS A 18 21.23 14.58 20.78
N LEU A 19 22.37 15.25 20.73
CA LEU A 19 23.45 15.05 21.72
C LEU A 19 23.07 15.52 23.13
N ALA A 20 22.42 16.69 23.26
CA ALA A 20 22.17 17.28 24.58
C ALA A 20 20.95 16.69 25.29
N THR A 21 19.88 16.39 24.55
CA THR A 21 18.62 15.88 25.11
C THR A 21 18.49 14.37 24.97
N THR A 22 19.40 13.70 24.24
CA THR A 22 19.38 12.26 23.95
C THR A 22 18.09 11.74 23.31
N CYS A 23 17.29 12.64 22.72
CA CYS A 23 16.08 12.27 21.99
C CYS A 23 16.41 11.80 20.56
N ILE A 24 15.56 10.92 20.02
CA ILE A 24 15.70 10.37 18.67
C ILE A 24 14.74 11.10 17.74
N LEU A 25 15.24 11.53 16.58
CA LEU A 25 14.40 12.11 15.53
C LEU A 25 13.54 11.02 14.89
N GLY A 26 12.24 11.24 14.84
CA GLY A 26 11.31 10.31 14.18
C GLY A 26 10.03 11.00 13.73
N SER A 27 9.21 10.23 13.04
CA SER A 27 7.88 10.66 12.60
C SER A 27 6.78 10.04 13.45
N THR A 28 5.74 10.81 13.77
CA THR A 28 4.56 10.31 14.50
C THR A 28 3.56 9.61 13.57
N GLY A 29 3.69 9.79 12.25
CA GLY A 29 2.75 9.31 11.24
C GLY A 29 1.43 10.09 11.18
N LYS A 30 1.27 11.14 11.98
CA LYS A 30 0.11 12.05 11.89
C LYS A 30 0.38 13.13 10.86
N THR A 31 -0.65 13.52 10.14
CA THR A 31 -0.61 14.65 9.22
C THR A 31 -0.81 15.96 9.99
N LEU A 32 -0.05 16.97 9.60
CA LEU A 32 -0.17 18.32 10.13
C LEU A 32 -1.48 18.95 9.63
N PRO A 33 -2.05 19.91 10.38
CA PRO A 33 -3.24 20.64 9.93
C PRO A 33 -2.97 21.42 8.64
N LYS A 34 -4.02 22.04 8.07
CA LYS A 34 -3.96 22.75 6.78
C LYS A 34 -2.82 23.77 6.63
N TRP A 35 -2.38 24.40 7.73
CA TRP A 35 -1.25 25.33 7.70
C TRP A 35 0.08 24.66 7.35
N GLY A 36 0.23 23.36 7.66
CA GLY A 36 1.39 22.53 7.35
C GLY A 36 1.21 21.72 6.08
N TRP A 37 0.29 22.12 5.20
CA TRP A 37 0.02 21.48 3.89
C TRP A 37 -0.19 19.96 3.98
N GLU A 38 -0.79 19.48 5.07
CA GLU A 38 -1.07 18.04 5.30
C GLU A 38 0.20 17.16 5.26
N GLN A 39 1.37 17.75 5.50
CA GLN A 39 2.64 17.03 5.59
C GLN A 39 2.71 16.19 6.87
N VAL A 40 3.64 15.26 6.93
CA VAL A 40 3.82 14.39 8.10
C VAL A 40 4.56 15.13 9.21
N GLU A 41 4.11 14.95 10.45
CA GLU A 41 4.75 15.52 11.64
C GLU A 41 6.11 14.85 11.95
N VAL A 42 7.12 15.68 12.23
CA VAL A 42 8.47 15.28 12.65
C VAL A 42 8.69 15.72 14.10
N THR A 43 9.08 14.78 14.97
CA THR A 43 9.27 15.04 16.40
C THR A 43 10.57 14.43 16.91
N CYS A 44 11.03 14.90 18.08
CA CYS A 44 12.12 14.27 18.80
C CYS A 44 11.55 13.51 20.00
N THR A 45 11.62 12.19 19.97
CA THR A 45 11.04 11.32 20.99
C THR A 45 12.12 10.85 21.96
N PRO A 46 11.91 10.93 23.29
CA PRO A 46 12.83 10.38 24.28
C PRO A 46 12.74 8.85 24.40
N TYR A 47 11.65 8.25 23.90
CA TYR A 47 11.45 6.81 23.90
C TYR A 47 12.36 6.14 22.86
N GLN A 48 13.39 5.43 23.33
CA GLN A 48 14.40 4.78 22.49
C GLN A 48 13.94 3.44 21.87
N LYS A 49 12.63 3.18 21.83
CA LYS A 49 12.13 1.92 21.27
C LYS A 49 12.44 1.86 19.78
N GLU A 50 13.05 0.76 19.35
CA GLU A 50 13.37 0.52 17.94
C GLU A 50 12.07 0.41 17.14
N THR A 51 11.69 1.53 16.54
CA THR A 51 10.50 1.67 15.72
C THR A 51 10.92 2.10 14.32
N PRO A 52 10.25 1.60 13.27
CA PRO A 52 10.60 1.93 11.89
C PRO A 52 10.52 3.44 11.62
N ASN A 53 9.67 4.18 12.33
CA ASN A 53 9.48 5.63 12.17
C ASN A 53 10.68 6.47 12.62
N THR A 54 11.69 5.87 13.24
CA THR A 54 12.93 6.55 13.68
C THR A 54 14.12 6.25 12.76
N LEU A 55 13.93 5.35 11.78
CA LEU A 55 14.95 5.00 10.80
C LEU A 55 14.88 5.98 9.64
N TRP A 56 16.02 6.59 9.32
CA TRP A 56 16.18 7.51 8.21
C TRP A 56 17.12 6.92 7.17
N ASN A 57 16.86 7.22 5.91
CA ASN A 57 17.72 6.88 4.79
C ASN A 57 18.18 8.18 4.12
N ILE A 58 19.34 8.15 3.48
CA ILE A 58 19.82 9.27 2.67
C ILE A 58 19.57 8.89 1.22
N GLU A 59 18.66 9.60 0.55
CA GLU A 59 18.30 9.33 -0.84
C GLU A 59 19.23 10.05 -1.81
N ASP A 60 19.42 11.34 -1.60
CA ASP A 60 20.26 12.19 -2.45
C ASP A 60 21.42 12.81 -1.66
N HIS A 61 22.58 12.86 -2.29
CA HIS A 61 23.76 13.54 -1.76
C HIS A 61 24.53 14.21 -2.90
N ILE A 62 24.66 15.54 -2.81
CA ILE A 62 25.32 16.37 -3.83
C ILE A 62 26.56 16.99 -3.19
N ASN A 63 27.74 16.68 -3.72
CA ASN A 63 29.00 17.24 -3.25
C ASN A 63 29.98 17.43 -4.40
N SER A 64 30.37 18.68 -4.66
CA SER A 64 31.30 19.06 -5.74
C SER A 64 32.73 18.53 -5.57
N ARG A 65 33.09 18.07 -4.35
CA ARG A 65 34.42 17.52 -4.05
C ARG A 65 34.52 16.02 -4.29
N LEU A 66 33.43 15.35 -4.64
CA LEU A 66 33.37 13.91 -4.85
C LEU A 66 32.97 13.59 -6.29
N PRO A 67 33.51 12.52 -6.89
CA PRO A 67 33.06 12.07 -8.19
C PRO A 67 31.63 11.53 -8.10
N ASN A 68 30.83 11.81 -9.14
CA ASN A 68 29.48 11.28 -9.23
C ASN A 68 29.51 9.76 -9.45
N ILE A 69 28.65 9.04 -8.74
CA ILE A 69 28.45 7.60 -8.91
C ILE A 69 27.29 7.33 -9.88
N SER A 70 27.40 6.28 -10.68
CA SER A 70 26.30 5.80 -11.53
C SER A 70 25.21 5.14 -10.69
N LEU A 71 23.95 5.52 -10.92
CA LEU A 71 22.78 4.94 -10.26
C LEU A 71 22.62 3.42 -10.50
N ASP A 72 23.22 2.88 -11.56
CA ASP A 72 23.20 1.45 -11.87
C ASP A 72 23.79 0.58 -10.76
N VAL A 73 24.78 1.10 -10.03
CA VAL A 73 25.43 0.38 -8.91
C VAL A 73 24.49 0.25 -7.70
N LEU A 74 23.50 1.14 -7.62
CA LEU A 74 22.54 1.19 -6.51
C LEU A 74 21.26 0.40 -6.80
N LYS A 75 21.08 -0.10 -8.04
CA LYS A 75 19.87 -0.84 -8.44
C LYS A 75 19.71 -2.12 -7.59
N PRO A 76 18.48 -2.40 -7.11
CA PRO A 76 18.17 -3.65 -6.45
C PRO A 76 18.20 -4.82 -7.44
N SER A 77 18.37 -6.03 -6.90
CA SER A 77 18.28 -7.26 -7.67
C SER A 77 16.83 -7.60 -8.02
N PHE A 78 16.61 -8.41 -9.07
CA PHE A 78 15.27 -8.85 -9.47
C PHE A 78 14.41 -9.43 -8.32
N PRO A 79 14.90 -10.36 -7.47
CA PRO A 79 14.08 -10.91 -6.40
C PRO A 79 13.71 -9.87 -5.33
N GLU A 80 14.58 -8.89 -5.07
CA GLU A 80 14.27 -7.77 -4.16
C GLU A 80 13.14 -6.91 -4.73
N ILE A 81 13.22 -6.56 -6.00
CA ILE A 81 12.17 -5.81 -6.72
C ILE A 81 10.85 -6.59 -6.69
N LEU A 82 10.89 -7.89 -6.97
CA LEU A 82 9.70 -8.74 -6.98
C LEU A 82 9.03 -8.80 -5.61
N LEU A 83 9.81 -8.95 -4.54
CA LEU A 83 9.27 -8.99 -3.19
C LEU A 83 8.70 -7.63 -2.76
N GLU A 84 9.44 -6.55 -3.00
CA GLU A 84 9.02 -5.20 -2.67
C GLU A 84 7.73 -4.83 -3.43
N SER A 85 7.64 -5.16 -4.72
CA SER A 85 6.46 -4.88 -5.52
C SER A 85 5.21 -5.57 -4.95
N HIS A 86 5.31 -6.84 -4.54
CA HIS A 86 4.20 -7.57 -3.94
C HIS A 86 3.80 -6.98 -2.58
N ILE A 87 4.76 -6.58 -1.76
CA ILE A 87 4.48 -5.90 -0.48
C ILE A 87 3.71 -4.59 -0.72
N VAL A 88 4.14 -3.80 -1.71
CA VAL A 88 3.47 -2.53 -2.07
C VAL A 88 2.07 -2.80 -2.63
N MET A 89 1.89 -3.81 -3.49
CA MET A 89 0.57 -4.21 -4.01
C MET A 89 -0.38 -4.62 -2.89
N ILE A 90 0.07 -5.41 -1.91
CA ILE A 90 -0.75 -5.84 -0.78
C ILE A 90 -1.13 -4.65 0.11
N ARG A 91 -0.19 -3.73 0.39
CA ARG A 91 -0.47 -2.51 1.16
C ARG A 91 -1.45 -1.61 0.42
N GLY A 92 -1.28 -1.44 -0.89
CA GLY A 92 -2.19 -0.70 -1.76
C GLY A 92 -3.60 -1.30 -1.72
N ASN A 93 -3.72 -2.62 -1.90
CA ASN A 93 -4.99 -3.33 -1.83
C ASN A 93 -5.67 -3.20 -0.46
N SER A 94 -4.90 -3.16 0.64
CA SER A 94 -5.44 -2.94 1.99
C SER A 94 -5.99 -1.53 2.19
N GLY A 95 -5.53 -0.57 1.39
CA GLY A 95 -6.04 0.80 1.35
C GLY A 95 -7.27 0.99 0.47
N LEU A 96 -7.62 0.01 -0.39
CA LEU A 96 -8.80 0.03 -1.24
C LEU A 96 -10.05 -0.27 -0.42
N LYS A 97 -10.47 0.72 0.38
CA LYS A 97 -11.75 0.67 1.08
C LYS A 97 -12.83 1.31 0.19
N PRO A 98 -14.03 0.72 0.12
CA PRO A 98 -15.12 1.29 -0.65
C PRO A 98 -15.43 2.70 -0.14
N LYS A 99 -15.62 3.65 -1.05
CA LYS A 99 -16.01 5.00 -0.68
C LYS A 99 -17.45 5.00 -0.18
N GLU A 100 -17.76 5.92 0.73
CA GLU A 100 -19.13 6.16 1.15
C GLU A 100 -19.96 6.56 -0.08
N ASN A 101 -21.09 5.88 -0.29
CA ASN A 101 -22.02 6.01 -1.43
C ASN A 101 -21.64 5.30 -2.74
N GLU A 102 -20.63 4.43 -2.76
CA GLU A 102 -20.34 3.60 -3.94
C GLU A 102 -21.16 2.29 -3.95
N VAL A 103 -21.76 1.97 -5.10
CA VAL A 103 -22.59 0.76 -5.26
C VAL A 103 -21.67 -0.45 -5.36
N THR A 104 -21.44 -1.13 -4.24
CA THR A 104 -20.61 -2.33 -4.16
C THR A 104 -21.44 -3.57 -3.84
N SER A 105 -21.06 -4.72 -4.40
CA SER A 105 -21.68 -6.02 -4.13
C SER A 105 -20.99 -6.74 -2.97
N LYS A 106 -21.74 -7.53 -2.18
CA LYS A 106 -21.16 -8.43 -1.17
C LYS A 106 -20.83 -9.78 -1.80
N PRO A 107 -19.84 -10.54 -1.27
CA PRO A 107 -19.45 -11.85 -1.82
C PRO A 107 -20.61 -12.85 -1.97
N TRP A 108 -21.56 -12.85 -1.03
CA TRP A 108 -22.73 -13.73 -1.10
C TRP A 108 -23.76 -13.31 -2.16
N HIS A 109 -23.69 -12.09 -2.72
CA HIS A 109 -24.55 -11.67 -3.82
C HIS A 109 -24.21 -12.41 -5.13
N TRP A 110 -22.96 -12.86 -5.28
CA TRP A 110 -22.45 -13.38 -6.57
C TRP A 110 -23.08 -14.73 -6.94
N PRO A 111 -23.09 -15.76 -6.07
CA PRO A 111 -23.61 -17.08 -6.42
C PRO A 111 -25.08 -17.08 -6.83
N ILE A 112 -25.87 -16.22 -6.20
CA ILE A 112 -27.31 -16.08 -6.44
C ILE A 112 -27.64 -15.04 -7.52
N ASN A 113 -26.62 -14.34 -8.05
CA ASN A 113 -26.75 -13.25 -9.00
C ASN A 113 -27.74 -12.16 -8.52
N TYR A 114 -27.65 -11.78 -7.24
CA TYR A 114 -28.60 -10.87 -6.58
C TYR A 114 -28.48 -9.43 -7.05
N GLN A 115 -27.26 -8.97 -7.29
CA GLN A 115 -26.96 -7.60 -7.69
C GLN A 115 -25.87 -7.62 -8.77
N GLY A 116 -26.12 -6.93 -9.87
CA GLY A 116 -25.18 -6.73 -10.97
C GLY A 116 -24.35 -5.45 -10.80
N LEU A 117 -23.48 -5.19 -11.78
CA LEU A 117 -22.58 -4.04 -11.78
C LEU A 117 -22.92 -3.08 -12.93
N ARG A 118 -22.99 -1.78 -12.63
CA ARG A 118 -23.18 -0.73 -13.65
C ARG A 118 -21.81 -0.32 -14.20
N PHE A 119 -21.59 -0.45 -15.51
CA PHE A 119 -20.36 0.00 -16.16
C PHE A 119 -20.49 1.43 -16.71
N SER A 120 -21.67 1.82 -17.20
CA SER A 120 -21.87 3.14 -17.82
C SER A 120 -23.30 3.66 -17.66
N GLY A 121 -23.43 4.98 -17.83
CA GLY A 121 -24.72 5.69 -17.89
C GLY A 121 -25.13 6.27 -16.54
N VAL A 122 -24.93 7.58 -16.38
CA VAL A 122 -25.42 8.37 -15.24
C VAL A 122 -26.73 9.08 -15.59
N ASN A 123 -26.89 9.49 -16.85
CA ASN A 123 -28.05 10.23 -17.34
C ASN A 123 -29.15 9.29 -17.88
N GLU A 124 -30.36 9.84 -18.05
CA GLU A 124 -31.54 9.11 -18.55
C GLU A 124 -31.54 8.91 -20.06
N THR A 125 -30.73 9.68 -20.80
CA THR A 125 -30.70 9.71 -22.27
C THR A 125 -29.66 8.77 -22.89
N ASP A 126 -28.73 8.24 -22.09
CA ASP A 126 -27.62 7.40 -22.58
C ASP A 126 -27.91 5.90 -22.40
N TYR A 127 -27.46 5.10 -23.36
CA TYR A 127 -27.46 3.64 -23.25
C TYR A 127 -26.63 3.19 -22.04
N ARG A 128 -27.24 2.37 -21.18
CA ARG A 128 -26.61 1.87 -19.95
C ARG A 128 -26.08 0.46 -20.16
N VAL A 129 -24.79 0.27 -19.88
CA VAL A 129 -24.18 -1.06 -19.89
C VAL A 129 -24.21 -1.62 -18.48
N TYR A 130 -24.95 -2.72 -18.30
CA TYR A 130 -25.11 -3.40 -17.02
C TYR A 130 -24.60 -4.83 -17.11
N LEU A 131 -23.71 -5.20 -16.19
CA LEU A 131 -23.25 -6.57 -16.00
C LEU A 131 -24.27 -7.30 -15.14
N LEU A 132 -25.01 -8.21 -15.75
CA LEU A 132 -25.89 -9.14 -15.06
C LEU A 132 -25.68 -10.54 -15.63
N GLY A 133 -25.49 -11.52 -14.77
CA GLY A 133 -25.45 -12.92 -15.20
C GLY A 133 -26.81 -13.38 -15.70
N ASN A 134 -26.86 -14.37 -16.59
CA ASN A 134 -28.12 -15.02 -16.94
C ASN A 134 -28.66 -15.79 -15.70
N PRO A 135 -29.80 -15.39 -15.10
CA PRO A 135 -30.28 -15.98 -13.85
C PRO A 135 -30.56 -17.48 -13.96
N VAL A 136 -31.06 -17.94 -15.11
CA VAL A 136 -31.38 -19.36 -15.34
C VAL A 136 -30.12 -20.21 -15.26
N ILE A 137 -29.05 -19.76 -15.92
CA ILE A 137 -27.77 -20.49 -15.95
C ILE A 137 -27.11 -20.47 -14.57
N TRP A 138 -27.11 -19.31 -13.89
CA TRP A 138 -26.53 -19.17 -12.55
C TRP A 138 -27.22 -20.08 -11.52
N TRP A 139 -28.56 -20.10 -11.50
CA TRP A 139 -29.29 -20.92 -10.55
C TRP A 139 -29.18 -22.41 -10.85
N MET A 140 -29.19 -22.80 -12.13
CA MET A 140 -28.92 -24.18 -12.54
C MET A 140 -27.53 -24.65 -12.09
N SER A 141 -26.50 -23.81 -12.24
CA SER A 141 -25.15 -24.11 -11.77
C SER A 141 -25.08 -24.22 -10.24
N LEU A 142 -25.75 -23.34 -9.52
CA LEU A 142 -25.80 -23.38 -8.05
C LEU A 142 -26.49 -24.65 -7.54
N ILE A 143 -27.60 -25.06 -8.17
CA ILE A 143 -28.28 -26.34 -7.87
C ILE A 143 -27.34 -27.51 -8.15
N ALA A 144 -26.62 -27.51 -9.28
CA ALA A 144 -25.68 -28.57 -9.62
C ALA A 144 -24.54 -28.70 -8.59
N ILE A 145 -23.99 -27.58 -8.10
CA ILE A 145 -22.97 -27.57 -7.04
C ILE A 145 -23.52 -28.18 -5.75
N VAL A 146 -24.74 -27.79 -5.34
CA VAL A 146 -25.37 -28.33 -4.13
C VAL A 146 -25.59 -29.83 -4.26
N LEU A 147 -26.15 -30.29 -5.39
CA LEU A 147 -26.36 -31.72 -5.66
C LEU A 147 -25.05 -32.50 -5.61
N TYR A 148 -24.00 -31.99 -6.25
CA TYR A 148 -22.68 -32.62 -6.25
C TYR A 148 -22.10 -32.75 -4.83
N LEU A 149 -22.18 -31.70 -4.01
CA LEU A 149 -21.73 -31.75 -2.62
C LEU A 149 -22.54 -32.77 -1.80
N THR A 150 -23.85 -32.85 -2.00
CA THR A 150 -24.69 -33.86 -1.30
C THR A 150 -24.44 -35.29 -1.76
N MET A 151 -23.93 -35.50 -2.98
CA MET A 151 -23.57 -36.83 -3.47
C MET A 151 -22.19 -37.29 -2.99
N ILE A 152 -21.30 -36.36 -2.65
CA ILE A 152 -19.96 -36.67 -2.15
C ILE A 152 -19.96 -36.99 -0.65
N ILE A 153 -20.87 -36.35 0.09
CA ILE A 153 -21.13 -36.62 1.51
C ILE A 153 -21.83 -37.97 1.66
#